data_AF-A0A7K0DY11-F1
#
_entry.id   AF-A0A7K0DY11-F1
#
_cell.length_a   1.000
_cell.length_b   1.000
_cell.length_c   1.000
_cell.angle_alpha   90.00
_cell.angle_beta   90.00
_cell.angle_gamma   90.00
#
_symmetry.space_group_name_H-M   'P 1'
#
loop_
_entity.id
_entity.type
_entity.pdbx_description
1 polymer ?
#
loop_
_entity_poly.entity_id
_entity_poly.type
_entity_poly.pdbx_seq_one_letter_code
_entity_poly.pdbx_strand_id
1 'polypeptide(L)'
;MPLYCTAIGKALLAHSDPATIDRILTGPLPRRTPRTIVAPGLLRTQLDNVLDQGVAYEYEESAPGIVCLAAAILDGTEPVAAVSVTGPATRFRPESHATPVQAAAAGVASILARRVMPNVSAPSLMG
;
A
#
# COMPACT_ATOMS: atom_id res chain seq x y z
N MET A 1 9.04 -7.98 4.02
CA MET A 1 8.02 -8.23 5.08
C MET A 1 6.76 -8.82 4.44
N PRO A 2 5.91 -9.58 5.16
CA PRO A 2 4.74 -10.25 4.56
C PRO A 2 3.67 -9.25 4.10
N LEU A 3 2.98 -9.56 2.99
CA LEU A 3 1.97 -8.69 2.41
C LEU A 3 0.69 -8.60 3.29
N TYR A 4 0.30 -9.69 3.93
CA TYR A 4 -0.98 -9.79 4.64
C TYR A 4 -1.03 -9.09 6.01
N CYS A 5 0.13 -8.83 6.64
CA CYS A 5 0.19 -8.35 8.03
C CYS A 5 1.02 -7.08 8.20
N THR A 6 1.26 -6.33 7.13
CA THR A 6 1.92 -5.01 7.20
C THR A 6 1.06 -3.97 6.49
N ALA A 7 1.10 -2.71 6.94
CA ALA A 7 0.38 -1.63 6.25
C ALA A 7 0.86 -1.48 4.80
N ILE A 8 2.19 -1.45 4.57
CA ILE A 8 2.78 -1.45 3.21
C ILE A 8 2.26 -2.60 2.37
N GLY A 9 2.30 -3.81 2.94
CA GLY A 9 1.89 -5.02 2.25
C GLY A 9 0.44 -4.99 1.82
N LYS A 10 -0.46 -4.56 2.70
CA LYS A 10 -1.89 -4.41 2.42
C LYS A 10 -2.16 -3.29 1.42
N ALA A 11 -1.43 -2.18 1.51
CA ALA A 11 -1.52 -1.09 0.56
C ALA A 11 -1.18 -1.57 -0.86
N LEU A 12 -0.08 -2.30 -1.02
CA LEU A 12 0.29 -2.87 -2.33
C LEU A 12 -0.69 -3.95 -2.78
N LEU A 13 -1.07 -4.86 -1.88
CA LEU A 13 -1.92 -6.00 -2.21
C LEU A 13 -3.33 -5.57 -2.63
N ALA A 14 -3.89 -4.52 -2.03
CA ALA A 14 -5.22 -4.01 -2.38
C ALA A 14 -5.32 -3.54 -3.84
N HIS A 15 -4.23 -3.01 -4.40
CA HIS A 15 -4.15 -2.55 -5.79
C HIS A 15 -3.55 -3.61 -6.73
N SER A 16 -3.20 -4.79 -6.24
CA SER A 16 -2.65 -5.88 -7.06
C SER A 16 -3.74 -6.54 -7.91
N ASP A 17 -3.33 -7.31 -8.93
CA ASP A 17 -4.27 -8.06 -9.75
C ASP A 17 -5.05 -9.11 -8.91
N PRO A 18 -6.29 -9.47 -9.32
CA PRO A 18 -7.11 -10.42 -8.58
C PRO A 18 -6.44 -11.77 -8.33
N ALA A 19 -5.63 -12.28 -9.28
CA ALA A 19 -4.96 -13.56 -9.12
C ALA A 19 -3.86 -13.50 -8.04
N THR A 20 -3.13 -12.38 -7.94
CA THR A 20 -2.20 -12.13 -6.84
C THR A 20 -2.91 -12.05 -5.50
N ILE A 21 -4.04 -11.34 -5.42
CA ILE A 21 -4.84 -11.26 -4.19
C ILE A 21 -5.30 -12.66 -3.77
N ASP A 22 -5.90 -13.42 -4.68
CA ASP A 22 -6.43 -14.76 -4.40
C ASP A 22 -5.33 -15.74 -4.00
N ARG A 23 -4.16 -15.65 -4.62
CA ARG A 23 -2.98 -16.46 -4.24
C ARG A 23 -2.52 -16.17 -2.82
N ILE A 24 -2.57 -14.92 -2.37
CA ILE A 24 -2.22 -14.57 -0.99
C ILE A 24 -3.32 -15.01 -0.02
N LEU A 25 -4.59 -14.80 -0.36
CA LEU A 25 -5.73 -15.17 0.48
C LEU A 25 -5.90 -16.68 0.68
N THR A 26 -5.54 -17.49 -0.32
CA THR A 26 -5.61 -18.96 -0.25
C THR A 26 -4.30 -19.60 0.20
N GLY A 27 -3.21 -18.83 0.24
CA GLY A 27 -1.92 -19.27 0.72
C GLY A 27 -1.82 -19.34 2.26
N PRO A 28 -0.67 -19.81 2.78
CA PRO A 28 -0.43 -19.79 4.21
C PRO A 28 -0.36 -18.35 4.74
N LEU A 29 -1.12 -18.08 5.80
CA LEU A 29 -1.09 -16.83 6.57
C LEU A 29 -0.56 -17.11 7.99
N PRO A 30 0.76 -17.30 8.20
CA PRO A 30 1.31 -17.58 9.52
C PRO A 30 0.95 -16.49 10.53
N ARG A 31 0.41 -16.88 11.69
CA ARG A 31 0.17 -15.93 12.77
C ARG A 31 1.52 -15.47 13.34
N ARG A 32 1.81 -14.17 13.28
CA ARG A 32 3.06 -13.58 13.82
C ARG A 32 2.88 -13.01 15.22
N THR A 33 1.67 -12.54 15.50
CA THR A 33 1.25 -11.97 16.78
C THR A 33 -0.19 -12.41 17.06
N PRO A 34 -0.71 -12.23 18.28
CA PRO A 34 -2.12 -12.48 18.56
C PRO A 34 -3.08 -11.66 17.67
N ARG A 35 -2.63 -10.51 17.15
CA ARG A 35 -3.43 -9.57 16.34
C ARG A 35 -3.34 -9.83 14.83
N THR A 36 -2.41 -10.66 14.37
CA THR A 36 -2.26 -10.96 12.94
C THR A 36 -3.57 -11.45 12.34
N ILE A 37 -4.02 -10.80 11.27
CA ILE A 37 -5.18 -11.25 10.49
C ILE A 37 -4.79 -12.46 9.65
N VAL A 38 -5.37 -13.61 9.97
CA VAL A 38 -5.12 -14.89 9.28
C VAL A 38 -6.38 -15.47 8.64
N ALA A 39 -7.53 -14.82 8.83
CA ALA A 39 -8.78 -15.22 8.19
C ALA A 39 -8.90 -14.53 6.82
N PRO A 40 -8.99 -15.28 5.71
CA PRO A 40 -9.00 -14.68 4.37
C PRO A 40 -10.12 -13.66 4.16
N GLY A 41 -11.34 -13.93 4.66
CA GLY A 41 -12.46 -12.98 4.55
C GLY A 41 -12.22 -11.65 5.28
N LEU A 42 -11.57 -11.69 6.44
CA LEU A 42 -11.21 -10.47 7.17
C LEU A 42 -10.09 -9.70 6.47
N LEU A 43 -9.09 -10.40 5.93
CA LEU A 43 -8.03 -9.76 5.15
C LEU A 43 -8.62 -9.11 3.90
N ARG A 44 -9.51 -9.79 3.18
CA ARG A 44 -10.17 -9.23 2.01
C ARG A 44 -10.96 -7.97 2.35
N THR A 45 -11.74 -7.99 3.42
CA THR A 45 -12.43 -6.80 3.93
C THR A 45 -11.47 -5.64 4.18
N GLN A 46 -10.29 -5.91 4.75
CA GLN A 46 -9.28 -4.88 4.94
C GLN A 46 -8.73 -4.34 3.63
N LEU A 47 -8.48 -5.18 2.62
CA LEU A 47 -8.03 -4.74 1.30
C LEU A 47 -9.10 -3.88 0.59
N ASP A 48 -10.38 -4.26 0.69
CA ASP A 48 -11.48 -3.46 0.14
C ASP A 48 -11.55 -2.08 0.82
N ASN A 49 -11.34 -2.02 2.14
CA ASN A 49 -11.25 -0.74 2.87
C ASN A 49 -10.04 0.10 2.43
N VAL A 50 -8.92 -0.49 2.01
CA VAL A 50 -7.80 0.26 1.45
C VAL A 50 -8.22 0.97 0.17
N LEU A 51 -8.99 0.30 -0.70
CA LEU A 51 -9.45 0.89 -1.96
C LEU A 51 -10.43 2.06 -1.72
N ASP A 52 -11.29 1.95 -0.71
CA ASP A 52 -12.24 3.02 -0.33
C ASP A 52 -11.53 4.21 0.35
N GLN A 53 -10.66 3.91 1.31
CA GLN A 53 -10.04 4.94 2.16
C GLN A 53 -8.74 5.50 1.60
N GLY A 54 -8.12 4.82 0.63
CA GLY A 54 -6.84 5.15 0.03
C GLY A 54 -5.63 4.95 0.96
N VAL A 55 -5.81 4.30 2.11
CA VAL A 55 -4.75 3.95 3.07
C VAL A 55 -4.99 2.58 3.69
N ALA A 56 -3.92 1.87 3.97
CA ALA A 56 -3.91 0.65 4.75
C ALA A 56 -3.46 0.92 6.18
N TYR A 57 -4.13 0.30 7.14
CA TYR A 57 -3.73 0.32 8.54
C TYR A 57 -3.23 -1.05 8.99
N GLU A 58 -2.33 -1.03 9.96
CA GLU A 58 -1.86 -2.22 10.66
C GLU A 58 -1.69 -1.93 12.15
N TYR A 59 -2.27 -2.80 12.99
CA TYR A 59 -2.27 -2.67 14.44
C TYR A 59 -1.69 -3.92 15.10
N GLU A 60 -0.38 -3.89 15.33
CA GLU A 60 0.39 -4.93 16.01
C GLU A 60 0.31 -6.31 15.34
N GLU A 61 0.06 -6.38 14.04
CA GLU A 61 -0.15 -7.62 13.29
C GLU A 61 1.18 -8.23 12.85
N SER A 62 2.15 -7.39 12.52
CA SER A 62 3.50 -7.77 12.10
C SER A 62 4.43 -8.03 13.28
N ALA A 63 4.31 -7.19 14.32
CA ALA A 63 5.08 -7.21 15.56
C ALA A 63 4.29 -6.51 16.69
N PRO A 64 4.39 -7.00 17.94
CA PRO A 64 3.77 -6.32 19.09
C PRO A 64 4.33 -4.92 19.30
N GLY A 65 3.48 -3.99 19.74
CA GLY A 65 3.82 -2.60 20.05
C GLY A 65 3.97 -1.68 18.84
N ILE A 66 3.75 -2.17 17.61
CA ILE A 66 3.91 -1.40 16.37
C ILE A 66 2.53 -1.11 15.75
N VAL A 67 2.34 0.14 15.33
CA VAL A 67 1.19 0.57 14.53
C VAL A 67 1.68 1.33 13.32
N CYS A 68 1.09 1.04 12.17
CA CYS A 68 1.47 1.65 10.90
C CYS A 68 0.25 2.11 10.11
N LEU A 69 0.46 3.11 9.25
CA LEU A 69 -0.37 3.34 8.07
C LEU A 69 0.49 3.44 6.82
N ALA A 70 -0.08 3.08 5.67
CA ALA A 70 0.58 3.23 4.38
C ALA A 70 -0.39 3.58 3.26
N ALA A 71 0.11 4.27 2.23
CA ALA A 71 -0.58 4.49 0.97
C ALA A 71 0.26 3.94 -0.19
N ALA A 72 -0.39 3.36 -1.18
CA ALA A 72 0.28 2.88 -2.39
C ALA A 72 0.68 4.05 -3.29
N ILE A 73 1.87 3.97 -3.87
CA ILE A 73 2.31 4.80 -4.99
C ILE A 73 1.95 4.03 -6.25
N LEU A 74 1.10 4.63 -7.08
CA LEU A 74 0.57 4.00 -8.28
C LEU A 74 1.24 4.57 -9.53
N ASP A 75 1.52 3.71 -10.50
CA ASP A 75 1.74 4.09 -11.90
C ASP A 75 0.48 3.69 -12.69
N GLY A 76 -0.35 4.68 -13.04
CA GLY A 76 -1.73 4.43 -13.46
C GLY A 76 -2.51 3.73 -12.34
N THR A 77 -2.90 2.47 -12.56
CA THR A 77 -3.58 1.63 -11.56
C THR A 77 -2.63 0.62 -10.89
N GLU A 78 -1.39 0.51 -11.36
CA GLU A 78 -0.45 -0.51 -10.89
C GLU A 78 0.33 -0.02 -9.66
N PRO A 79 0.37 -0.79 -8.56
CA PRO A 79 1.13 -0.40 -7.37
C PRO A 79 2.63 -0.67 -7.56
N VAL A 80 3.42 0.40 -7.66
CA VAL A 80 4.88 0.31 -7.88
C VAL A 80 5.69 0.45 -6.59
N ALA A 81 5.13 1.11 -5.58
CA ALA A 81 5.73 1.29 -4.26
C ALA A 81 4.66 1.66 -3.22
N ALA A 82 5.05 1.91 -1.97
CA ALA A 82 4.16 2.48 -0.96
C ALA A 82 4.96 3.37 0.01
N VAL A 83 4.30 4.39 0.56
CA VAL A 83 4.83 5.23 1.63
C VAL A 83 4.14 4.84 2.93
N SER A 84 4.91 4.70 4.01
CA SER A 84 4.40 4.30 5.33
C SER A 84 4.93 5.19 6.42
N VAL A 85 4.10 5.41 7.44
CA VAL A 85 4.52 5.98 8.72
C VAL A 85 4.24 4.97 9.81
N THR A 86 5.23 4.76 10.67
CA THR A 86 5.20 3.75 11.72
C THR A 86 5.53 4.39 13.06
N GLY A 87 4.81 3.98 14.10
CA GLY A 87 5.09 4.43 15.44
C GLY A 87 4.63 3.45 16.52
N PRO A 88 4.98 3.71 17.79
CA PRO A 88 4.62 2.82 18.89
C PRO A 88 3.13 2.89 19.22
N ALA A 89 2.50 1.73 19.42
CA ALA A 89 1.06 1.58 19.69
C ALA A 89 0.57 2.44 20.87
N THR A 90 1.44 2.71 21.85
CA THR A 90 1.12 3.48 23.05
C THR A 90 0.80 4.96 22.76
N ARG A 91 1.37 5.55 21.71
CA ARG A 91 1.25 7.00 21.45
C ARG A 91 0.98 7.38 20.00
N PHE A 92 1.25 6.51 19.04
CA PHE A 92 1.02 6.80 17.64
C PHE A 92 -0.47 6.68 17.33
N ARG A 93 -1.00 7.63 16.54
CA ARG A 93 -2.39 7.67 16.07
C ARG A 93 -2.35 7.72 14.54
N PRO A 94 -2.41 6.58 13.85
CA PRO A 94 -2.19 6.55 12.41
C PRO A 94 -3.26 7.35 11.64
N GLU A 95 -4.49 7.43 12.15
CA GLU A 95 -5.62 8.10 11.49
C GLU A 95 -5.35 9.60 11.27
N SER A 96 -4.62 10.26 12.17
CA SER A 96 -4.26 11.69 12.01
C SER A 96 -3.22 11.94 10.91
N HIS A 97 -2.66 10.87 10.32
CA HIS A 97 -1.63 10.95 9.28
C HIS A 97 -2.12 10.46 7.91
N ALA A 98 -3.38 10.06 7.77
CA ALA A 98 -3.92 9.53 6.51
C ALA A 98 -3.72 10.52 5.34
N THR A 99 -4.22 11.75 5.48
CA THR A 99 -4.13 12.76 4.42
C THR A 99 -2.67 13.11 4.04
N PRO A 100 -1.75 13.38 4.99
CA PRO A 100 -0.34 13.57 4.65
C PRO A 100 0.31 12.38 3.92
N VAL A 101 0.01 11.15 4.33
CA VAL A 101 0.59 9.94 3.71
C VAL A 101 0.06 9.73 2.29
N GLN A 102 -1.23 9.95 2.08
CA GLN A 102 -1.83 9.93 0.73
C GLN A 102 -1.23 11.00 -0.17
N ALA A 103 -1.11 12.23 0.34
CA ALA A 103 -0.50 13.33 -0.40
C ALA A 103 0.95 13.03 -0.78
N ALA A 104 1.72 12.42 0.13
CA ALA A 104 3.09 12.00 -0.15
C ALA A 104 3.13 10.92 -1.25
N ALA A 105 2.29 9.90 -1.18
CA ALA A 105 2.23 8.84 -2.19
C ALA A 105 1.81 9.40 -3.57
N ALA A 106 0.78 10.25 -3.62
CA ALA A 106 0.34 10.91 -4.85
C ALA A 106 1.41 11.85 -5.42
N GLY A 107 2.11 12.58 -4.56
CA GLY A 107 3.24 13.44 -4.96
C GLY A 107 4.35 12.63 -5.64
N VAL A 108 4.75 11.50 -5.06
CA VAL A 108 5.74 10.61 -5.68
C VAL A 108 5.22 10.02 -6.99
N ALA A 109 3.97 9.54 -7.03
CA ALA A 109 3.35 9.01 -8.25
C ALA A 109 3.37 10.03 -9.41
N SER A 110 3.05 11.30 -9.12
CA SER A 110 3.06 12.37 -10.12
C SER A 110 4.46 12.64 -10.71
N ILE A 111 5.51 12.44 -9.92
CA ILE A 111 6.90 12.60 -10.37
C ILE A 111 7.30 11.42 -11.27
N LEU A 112 6.88 10.20 -10.93
CA LEU A 112 7.13 9.01 -11.74
C LEU A 112 6.46 9.12 -13.11
N ALA A 113 5.18 9.49 -13.15
CA ALA A 113 4.43 9.65 -14.39
C ALA A 113 5.07 10.68 -15.35
N ARG A 114 5.67 11.75 -14.82
CA ARG A 114 6.36 12.77 -15.62
C ARG A 114 7.69 12.29 -16.22
N ARG A 115 8.33 11.30 -15.62
CA ARG A 115 9.61 10.74 -16.11
C ARG A 115 9.43 9.72 -17.23
N VAL A 116 8.23 9.15 -17.37
CA VAL A 116 7.91 8.10 -18.36
C VAL A 116 7.38 8.67 -19.67
N MET A 117 7.08 9.98 -19.76
CA MET A 117 6.80 10.59 -21.07
C MET A 117 8.08 10.57 -21.94
N PRO A 118 8.10 9.87 -23.09
CA PRO A 118 9.25 9.90 -23.97
C PRO A 118 9.48 11.33 -24.46
N ASN A 119 10.75 11.73 -24.47
CA ASN A 119 11.23 12.91 -25.18
C ASN A 119 10.62 12.94 -26.58
N VAL A 120 9.62 13.81 -26.81
CA VAL A 120 9.10 14.05 -28.16
C VAL A 120 10.22 14.76 -28.90
N SER A 121 10.97 14.00 -29.68
CA SER A 121 11.97 14.50 -30.62
C SER A 121 11.31 15.56 -31.50
N ALA A 122 11.89 16.76 -31.53
CA ALA A 122 11.48 17.86 -32.39
C ALA A 122 11.31 17.40 -33.85
N PRO A 123 10.38 18.00 -34.62
CA PRO A 123 10.22 17.66 -36.02
C PRO A 123 11.51 17.98 -36.78
N SER A 124 12.07 16.97 -37.44
CA SER A 124 13.19 17.12 -38.36
C SER A 124 12.76 18.03 -39.51
N LEU A 125 13.21 19.27 -39.50
CA LEU A 125 13.20 20.14 -40.67
C LEU A 125 14.27 19.65 -41.65
N MET A 126 13.85 18.97 -42.71
CA MET A 126 14.52 18.89 -44.02
C MET A 126 13.41 18.61 -45.04
N GLY A 127 13.34 19.22 -46.21
CA GLY A 127 14.36 19.86 -47.03
C GLY A 127 14.00 19.52 -48.47
#